data_AF-A0A4Q5UEP8-F1
#
_entry.id   AF-A0A4Q5UEP8-F1
#
_cell.length_a   1.000
_cell.length_b   1.000
_cell.length_c   1.000
_cell.angle_alpha   90.00
_cell.angle_beta   90.00
_cell.angle_gamma   90.00
#
_symmetry.space_group_name_H-M   'P 1'
#
loop_
_entity.id
_entity.type
_entity.pdbx_description
1 polymer ?
#
loop_
_entity_poly.entity_id
_entity_poly.type
_entity_poly.pdbx_seq_one_letter_code
_entity_poly.pdbx_strand_id
1 'polypeptide(L)'
;NNTNGVDVGSYPFAAINHNWNCGESPTQELVDCFEMTNGVLPVTYNDATHTSVTVAPEAASLGYSESAGGDPYANRDARFYVNVVYNMENYGVPYNCSQPYIIETFVGGRNGFNDVISQETQRSCTGYYSAKDKQIKYWGPGGSAGNEPTHWVYFRLAEFYLQKAEALCETGDLGGALTALNMVRNRAQQPNLQNVPGFMNSQEFIRERIRNERRVEFCLEGQYRFDDQRRWKILNQTNRFVTGMRITKGNDGKFSYQRKKIRDYQSYNDKYLVMPIPLEDAKKMTGMLQPAAWQ
;
A
#
# COMPACT_ATOMS: atom_id res chain seq x y z
N ASN A 1 8.98 2.81 9.42
CA ASN A 1 8.56 2.19 8.15
C ASN A 1 7.32 1.36 8.40
N ASN A 2 6.19 1.70 7.80
CA ASN A 2 4.91 0.97 7.95
C ASN A 2 4.67 -0.02 6.79
N THR A 3 5.63 -0.20 5.86
CA THR A 3 5.59 -1.11 4.70
C THR A 3 4.42 -0.94 3.73
N ASN A 4 3.50 -0.01 3.99
CA ASN A 4 2.46 0.40 3.05
C ASN A 4 3.05 1.33 2.00
N GLY A 5 4.07 2.10 2.37
CA GLY A 5 4.86 2.88 1.43
C GLY A 5 6.32 2.97 1.86
N VAL A 6 7.17 3.33 0.91
CA VAL A 6 8.52 3.81 1.18
C VAL A 6 8.43 5.32 1.29
N ASP A 7 8.83 5.84 2.45
CA ASP A 7 9.12 7.27 2.60
C ASP A 7 10.49 7.52 1.95
N VAL A 8 10.49 8.32 0.89
CA VAL A 8 11.69 8.74 0.17
C VAL A 8 12.28 10.05 0.74
N GLY A 9 11.74 10.55 1.85
CA GLY A 9 12.31 11.61 2.68
C GLY A 9 11.45 12.89 2.74
N SER A 10 11.58 13.65 3.83
CA SER A 10 11.01 14.99 3.99
C SER A 10 11.90 16.04 3.33
N TYR A 11 11.80 16.22 2.01
CA TYR A 11 12.63 17.22 1.29
C TYR A 11 11.83 18.01 0.24
N PRO A 12 12.20 19.28 -0.03
CA PRO A 12 11.26 20.32 -0.43
C PRO A 12 10.81 20.30 -1.90
N PHE A 13 11.28 19.35 -2.73
CA PHE A 13 11.10 19.46 -4.18
C PHE A 13 10.89 18.14 -4.89
N ALA A 14 10.07 17.24 -4.41
CA ALA A 14 9.62 16.21 -5.31
C ALA A 14 8.39 16.72 -6.11
N ALA A 15 8.12 16.27 -7.33
CA ALA A 15 7.03 16.85 -8.09
C ALA A 15 6.53 15.83 -9.11
N ILE A 16 5.28 15.41 -9.01
CA ILE A 16 4.45 15.49 -10.21
C ILE A 16 4.53 16.98 -10.59
N ASN A 17 5.15 17.34 -11.73
CA ASN A 17 5.47 18.74 -12.05
C ASN A 17 4.27 19.66 -11.75
N HIS A 18 4.48 20.65 -10.87
CA HIS A 18 3.46 21.59 -10.38
C HIS A 18 2.32 21.02 -9.50
N ASN A 19 2.42 19.77 -9.07
CA ASN A 19 1.43 19.09 -8.22
C ASN A 19 2.01 18.72 -6.83
N TRP A 20 2.86 17.68 -6.70
CA TRP A 20 3.30 17.20 -5.37
C TRP A 20 4.67 16.56 -5.27
N ASN A 21 5.28 16.74 -4.09
CA ASN A 21 6.39 15.94 -3.60
C ASN A 21 6.09 14.43 -3.58
N CYS A 22 7.02 13.61 -4.08
CA CYS A 22 7.12 12.17 -3.84
C CYS A 22 7.22 11.97 -2.33
N GLY A 23 6.06 11.92 -1.69
CA GLY A 23 5.92 11.50 -0.31
C GLY A 23 5.91 9.98 -0.26
N GLU A 24 4.90 9.43 0.41
CA GLU A 24 4.73 7.98 0.51
C GLU A 24 4.53 7.34 -0.87
N SER A 25 5.43 6.41 -1.21
CA SER A 25 5.39 5.62 -2.44
C SER A 25 4.88 4.21 -2.13
N PRO A 26 3.64 3.83 -2.52
CA PRO A 26 3.08 2.51 -2.23
C PRO A 26 4.02 1.37 -2.65
N THR A 27 4.14 0.35 -1.81
CA THR A 27 4.97 -0.83 -2.12
C THR A 27 4.21 -1.80 -3.02
N GLN A 28 4.93 -2.65 -3.76
CA GLN A 28 4.28 -3.72 -4.52
C GLN A 28 3.50 -4.66 -3.59
N GLU A 29 4.01 -4.93 -2.37
CA GLU A 29 3.31 -5.76 -1.40
C GLU A 29 2.00 -5.12 -0.91
N LEU A 30 1.84 -3.80 -0.99
CA LEU A 30 0.55 -3.15 -0.74
C LEU A 30 -0.34 -3.25 -2.00
N VAL A 31 0.22 -3.03 -3.19
CA VAL A 31 -0.52 -3.17 -4.45
C VAL A 31 -1.10 -4.57 -4.59
N ASP A 32 -0.37 -5.61 -4.22
CA ASP A 32 -0.83 -7.01 -4.30
C ASP A 32 -1.92 -7.35 -3.27
N CYS A 33 -2.07 -6.56 -2.20
CA CYS A 33 -3.16 -6.73 -1.22
C CYS A 33 -4.52 -6.29 -1.75
N PHE A 34 -4.56 -5.41 -2.76
CA PHE A 34 -5.80 -5.05 -3.42
C PHE A 34 -6.27 -6.22 -4.29
N GLU A 35 -7.45 -6.72 -3.97
CA GLU A 35 -8.06 -7.84 -4.68
C GLU A 35 -8.46 -7.44 -6.10
N MET A 36 -8.85 -8.44 -6.88
CA MET A 36 -9.59 -8.26 -8.12
C MET A 36 -11.06 -7.93 -7.80
N THR A 37 -11.86 -7.53 -8.79
CA THR A 37 -13.30 -7.26 -8.59
C THR A 37 -14.11 -8.45 -8.07
N ASN A 38 -13.62 -9.68 -8.25
CA ASN A 38 -14.21 -10.91 -7.67
C ASN A 38 -13.68 -11.28 -6.27
N GLY A 39 -12.85 -10.43 -5.66
CA GLY A 39 -12.30 -10.64 -4.32
C GLY A 39 -11.08 -11.57 -4.23
N VAL A 40 -10.59 -12.10 -5.36
CA VAL A 40 -9.39 -12.93 -5.40
C VAL A 40 -8.14 -12.05 -5.34
N LEU A 41 -7.10 -12.49 -4.63
CA LEU A 41 -5.79 -11.83 -4.67
C LEU A 41 -5.12 -12.08 -6.03
N PRO A 42 -4.49 -11.06 -6.65
CA PRO A 42 -4.01 -11.17 -8.03
C PRO A 42 -2.87 -12.18 -8.20
N VAL A 43 -2.03 -12.35 -7.19
CA VAL A 43 -0.79 -13.14 -7.26
C VAL A 43 -0.49 -13.90 -5.99
N THR A 44 0.31 -14.96 -6.11
CA THR A 44 1.04 -15.60 -5.00
C THR A 44 2.55 -15.48 -5.22
N TYR A 45 3.30 -15.35 -4.12
CA TYR A 45 4.76 -15.23 -4.19
C TYR A 45 5.41 -16.60 -4.30
N ASN A 46 6.31 -16.74 -5.26
CA ASN A 46 7.07 -17.99 -5.48
C ASN A 46 8.43 -17.98 -4.76
N ASP A 47 8.85 -16.83 -4.25
CA ASP A 47 10.16 -16.63 -3.65
C ASP A 47 10.10 -15.67 -2.45
N ALA A 48 11.11 -15.77 -1.58
CA ALA A 48 11.16 -14.97 -0.36
C ALA A 48 11.40 -13.47 -0.60
N THR A 49 11.78 -13.05 -1.82
CA THR A 49 11.98 -11.63 -2.16
C THR A 49 10.77 -11.01 -2.86
N HIS A 50 9.71 -11.79 -3.11
CA HIS A 50 8.48 -11.36 -3.79
C HIS A 50 8.71 -10.79 -5.20
N THR A 51 9.81 -11.19 -5.86
CA THR A 51 10.14 -10.74 -7.22
C THR A 51 9.67 -11.72 -8.29
N SER A 52 9.35 -12.95 -7.91
CA SER A 52 8.75 -13.98 -8.74
C SER A 52 7.35 -14.31 -8.21
N VAL A 53 6.37 -14.28 -9.10
CA VAL A 53 4.96 -14.49 -8.76
C VAL A 53 4.26 -15.44 -9.70
N THR A 54 3.23 -16.10 -9.18
CA THR A 54 2.25 -16.82 -9.98
C THR A 54 0.96 -16.00 -9.99
N VAL A 55 0.49 -15.63 -11.18
CA VAL A 55 -0.80 -14.95 -11.35
C VAL A 55 -1.93 -15.95 -11.10
N ALA A 56 -2.90 -15.57 -10.27
CA ALA A 56 -4.07 -16.40 -10.02
C ALA A 56 -4.89 -16.58 -11.31
N PRO A 57 -5.34 -17.79 -11.66
CA PRO A 57 -6.15 -18.02 -12.87
C PRO A 57 -7.40 -17.13 -12.95
N GLU A 58 -8.04 -16.89 -11.80
CA GLU A 58 -9.22 -16.03 -11.66
C GLU A 58 -8.90 -14.54 -11.83
N ALA A 59 -7.66 -14.12 -11.55
CA ALA A 59 -7.20 -12.76 -11.83
C ALA A 59 -6.86 -12.58 -13.32
N ALA A 60 -6.19 -13.58 -13.90
CA ALA A 60 -5.88 -13.60 -15.33
C ALA A 60 -7.15 -13.59 -16.20
N SER A 61 -8.22 -14.29 -15.80
CA SER A 61 -9.50 -14.25 -16.51
C SER A 61 -10.20 -12.89 -16.44
N LEU A 62 -9.85 -12.07 -15.45
CA LEU A 62 -10.25 -10.67 -15.32
C LEU A 62 -9.27 -9.71 -16.01
N GLY A 63 -8.32 -10.21 -16.79
CA GLY A 63 -7.41 -9.39 -17.60
C GLY A 63 -6.15 -8.92 -16.87
N TYR A 64 -5.93 -9.30 -15.61
CA TYR A 64 -4.68 -9.00 -14.92
C TYR A 64 -3.51 -9.73 -15.58
N SER A 65 -2.45 -8.99 -15.93
CA SER A 65 -1.22 -9.59 -16.43
C SER A 65 0.02 -8.72 -16.16
N GLU A 66 1.06 -9.32 -15.60
CA GLU A 66 2.40 -8.72 -15.48
C GLU A 66 3.33 -9.09 -16.66
N SER A 67 2.83 -9.81 -17.67
CA SER A 67 3.63 -10.12 -18.86
C SER A 67 3.88 -8.87 -19.71
N ALA A 68 4.88 -8.92 -20.59
CA ALA A 68 5.16 -7.81 -21.50
C ALA A 68 3.94 -7.51 -22.40
N GLY A 69 3.46 -6.27 -22.36
CA GLY A 69 2.24 -5.81 -23.02
C GLY A 69 0.94 -6.12 -22.26
N GLY A 70 1.03 -6.70 -21.06
CA GLY A 70 -0.10 -6.92 -20.16
C GLY A 70 -0.54 -5.67 -19.40
N ASP A 71 -1.52 -5.86 -18.51
CA ASP A 71 -2.05 -4.81 -17.64
C ASP A 71 -2.24 -5.34 -16.20
N PRO A 72 -1.37 -4.97 -15.24
CA PRO A 72 -1.51 -5.35 -13.84
C PRO A 72 -2.53 -4.48 -13.06
N TYR A 73 -3.15 -3.51 -13.74
CA TYR A 73 -4.09 -2.55 -13.16
C TYR A 73 -5.53 -2.80 -13.59
N ALA A 74 -5.77 -3.81 -14.43
CA ALA A 74 -7.10 -4.18 -14.87
C ALA A 74 -7.94 -4.77 -13.73
N ASN A 75 -9.23 -4.38 -13.66
CA ASN A 75 -10.28 -4.99 -12.84
C ASN A 75 -9.88 -5.26 -11.37
N ARG A 76 -9.25 -4.27 -10.73
CA ARG A 76 -8.87 -4.30 -9.32
C ARG A 76 -10.03 -3.83 -8.43
N ASP A 77 -9.88 -4.04 -7.12
CA ASP A 77 -10.72 -3.42 -6.08
C ASP A 77 -10.83 -1.91 -6.32
N ALA A 78 -12.04 -1.35 -6.22
CA ALA A 78 -12.29 0.07 -6.43
C ALA A 78 -11.37 0.96 -5.57
N ARG A 79 -10.98 0.49 -4.38
CA ARG A 79 -10.05 1.18 -3.49
C ARG A 79 -8.63 1.28 -4.07
N PHE A 80 -8.20 0.38 -4.95
CA PHE A 80 -6.89 0.50 -5.62
C PHE A 80 -6.81 1.82 -6.38
N TYR A 81 -7.79 2.10 -7.24
CA TYR A 81 -7.85 3.29 -8.08
C TYR A 81 -8.05 4.60 -7.29
N VAL A 82 -8.49 4.52 -6.04
CA VAL A 82 -8.64 5.69 -5.16
C VAL A 82 -7.36 5.97 -4.38
N ASN A 83 -6.60 4.94 -4.00
CA ASN A 83 -5.49 5.07 -3.06
C ASN A 83 -4.11 5.07 -3.73
N VAL A 84 -3.97 4.49 -4.92
CA VAL A 84 -2.69 4.29 -5.60
C VAL A 84 -2.72 4.92 -6.99
N VAL A 85 -1.74 5.78 -7.26
CA VAL A 85 -1.43 6.28 -8.59
C VAL A 85 -0.49 5.32 -9.30
N TYR A 86 -0.84 4.92 -10.53
CA TYR A 86 -0.10 3.92 -11.30
C TYR A 86 0.21 4.36 -12.74
N ASN A 87 0.96 3.53 -13.47
CA ASN A 87 1.40 3.86 -14.83
C ASN A 87 0.24 3.99 -15.81
N MET A 88 0.28 5.02 -16.65
CA MET A 88 -0.72 5.37 -17.67
C MET A 88 -2.11 5.74 -17.14
N GLU A 89 -2.28 5.88 -15.83
CA GLU A 89 -3.53 6.39 -15.27
C GLU A 89 -3.80 7.81 -15.74
N ASN A 90 -5.05 8.09 -16.11
CA ASN A 90 -5.55 9.44 -16.23
C ASN A 90 -5.90 9.96 -14.83
N TYR A 91 -4.99 10.73 -14.25
CA TYR A 91 -5.13 11.20 -12.88
C TYR A 91 -6.11 12.38 -12.74
N GLY A 92 -6.72 12.82 -13.85
CA GLY A 92 -7.66 13.93 -13.92
C GLY A 92 -7.04 15.22 -14.44
N VAL A 93 -7.81 16.31 -14.43
CA VAL A 93 -7.37 17.62 -14.93
C VAL A 93 -6.82 18.45 -13.77
N PRO A 94 -5.51 18.82 -13.79
CA PRO A 94 -4.93 19.69 -12.77
C PRO A 94 -5.58 21.07 -12.75
N TYR A 95 -5.41 21.79 -11.64
CA TYR A 95 -5.75 23.21 -11.56
C TYR A 95 -5.02 24.01 -12.66
N ASN A 96 -5.70 25.00 -13.25
CA ASN A 96 -5.18 25.81 -14.37
C ASN A 96 -4.76 25.01 -15.62
N CYS A 97 -5.20 23.75 -15.75
CA CYS A 97 -5.02 22.93 -16.94
C CYS A 97 -6.37 22.66 -17.62
N SER A 98 -6.34 22.36 -18.91
CA SER A 98 -7.52 21.93 -19.67
C SER A 98 -7.43 20.48 -20.16
N GLN A 99 -6.26 19.87 -20.01
CA GLN A 99 -6.00 18.50 -20.45
C GLN A 99 -5.74 17.61 -19.24
N PRO A 100 -6.15 16.33 -19.31
CA PRO A 100 -5.85 15.37 -18.26
C PRO A 100 -4.34 15.17 -18.10
N TYR A 101 -3.91 14.95 -16.87
CA TYR A 101 -2.54 14.58 -16.55
C TYR A 101 -2.41 13.06 -16.59
N ILE A 102 -1.69 12.56 -17.60
CA ILE A 102 -1.38 11.13 -17.72
C ILE A 102 -0.10 10.83 -16.94
N ILE A 103 -0.17 9.84 -16.06
CA ILE A 103 0.96 9.42 -15.24
C ILE A 103 1.87 8.49 -16.04
N GLU A 104 3.16 8.77 -16.06
CA GLU A 104 4.15 7.95 -16.75
C GLU A 104 5.22 7.47 -15.77
N THR A 105 4.97 6.34 -15.09
CA THR A 105 5.91 5.79 -14.09
C THR A 105 6.97 4.86 -14.69
N PHE A 106 6.88 4.55 -15.99
CA PHE A 106 7.94 3.83 -16.69
C PHE A 106 9.27 4.60 -16.73
N VAL A 107 10.38 3.86 -16.84
CA VAL A 107 11.74 4.42 -16.89
C VAL A 107 11.87 5.39 -18.06
N GLY A 108 12.29 6.63 -17.76
CA GLY A 108 12.38 7.71 -18.74
C GLY A 108 11.08 8.49 -18.95
N GLY A 109 9.96 8.02 -18.41
CA GLY A 109 8.69 8.74 -18.40
C GLY A 109 8.71 9.98 -17.49
N ARG A 110 7.71 10.86 -17.64
CA ARG A 110 7.62 12.11 -16.89
C ARG A 110 7.66 11.92 -15.37
N ASN A 111 7.02 10.86 -14.86
CA ASN A 111 6.96 10.47 -13.45
C ASN A 111 7.76 9.19 -13.18
N GLY A 112 8.76 8.92 -14.02
CA GLY A 112 9.38 7.62 -14.17
C GLY A 112 10.05 7.07 -12.92
N PHE A 113 10.21 5.75 -12.89
CA PHE A 113 10.84 5.02 -11.80
C PHE A 113 12.24 5.55 -11.47
N ASN A 114 12.52 5.77 -10.18
CA ASN A 114 13.85 6.12 -9.71
C ASN A 114 14.66 4.87 -9.34
N ASP A 115 15.69 4.57 -10.14
CA ASP A 115 16.61 3.47 -9.89
C ASP A 115 17.63 3.74 -8.77
N VAL A 116 17.82 5.01 -8.36
CA VAL A 116 18.85 5.41 -7.39
C VAL A 116 18.20 5.89 -6.09
N ILE A 117 18.08 4.97 -5.14
CA ILE A 117 17.38 5.18 -3.86
C ILE A 117 18.20 6.05 -2.88
N SER A 118 19.52 6.14 -3.08
CA SER A 118 20.42 6.97 -2.27
C SER A 118 20.49 8.42 -2.72
N GLN A 119 19.91 8.75 -3.87
CA GLN A 119 19.87 10.11 -4.39
C GLN A 119 18.51 10.71 -4.08
N GLU A 120 18.54 11.97 -3.65
CA GLU A 120 17.34 12.81 -3.59
C GLU A 120 16.79 12.94 -5.00
N THR A 121 15.63 12.35 -5.26
CA THR A 121 14.97 12.51 -6.57
C THR A 121 13.49 12.76 -6.39
N GLN A 122 12.92 13.40 -7.40
CA GLN A 122 11.52 13.82 -7.41
C GLN A 122 10.54 12.67 -7.71
N ARG A 123 11.04 11.43 -7.76
CA ARG A 123 10.43 10.29 -8.42
C ARG A 123 10.33 9.10 -7.48
N SER A 124 9.23 8.36 -7.60
CA SER A 124 8.99 7.16 -6.82
C SER A 124 10.04 6.08 -7.11
N CYS A 125 10.55 5.46 -6.05
CA CYS A 125 11.40 4.28 -6.16
C CYS A 125 10.61 2.97 -6.23
N THR A 126 9.27 3.01 -6.13
CA THR A 126 8.43 1.81 -6.23
C THR A 126 7.61 1.75 -7.51
N GLY A 127 7.60 2.81 -8.31
CA GLY A 127 6.77 2.91 -9.52
C GLY A 127 5.33 3.34 -9.25
N TYR A 128 5.00 3.64 -7.99
CA TYR A 128 3.67 4.06 -7.51
C TYR A 128 3.75 5.35 -6.70
N TYR A 129 2.65 6.11 -6.68
CA TYR A 129 2.48 7.26 -5.78
C TYR A 129 1.18 7.12 -4.98
N SER A 130 1.10 7.72 -3.80
CA SER A 130 -0.14 7.74 -3.00
C SER A 130 -1.15 8.75 -3.58
N ALA A 131 -2.39 8.30 -3.77
CA ALA A 131 -3.54 9.13 -4.19
C ALA A 131 -4.51 9.44 -3.02
N LYS A 132 -4.40 8.69 -1.91
CA LYS A 132 -5.29 8.84 -0.77
C LYS A 132 -5.26 10.26 -0.21
N ASP A 133 -6.45 10.81 0.05
CA ASP A 133 -6.68 12.17 0.54
C ASP A 133 -6.07 13.29 -0.33
N LYS A 134 -5.80 12.98 -1.62
CA LYS A 134 -5.27 13.92 -2.59
C LYS A 134 -6.20 14.03 -3.79
N GLN A 135 -6.35 15.24 -4.30
CA GLN A 135 -7.19 15.51 -5.47
C GLN A 135 -6.44 16.40 -6.45
N ILE A 136 -6.23 15.92 -7.68
CA ILE A 136 -5.46 16.63 -8.69
C ILE A 136 -6.03 18.01 -9.02
N LYS A 137 -7.35 18.18 -8.95
CA LYS A 137 -8.05 19.42 -9.36
C LYS A 137 -7.66 20.65 -8.54
N TYR A 138 -7.04 20.44 -7.38
CA TYR A 138 -6.59 21.50 -6.49
C TYR A 138 -5.13 21.87 -6.69
N TRP A 139 -4.41 21.20 -7.58
CA TRP A 139 -2.97 21.39 -7.79
C TRP A 139 -2.67 21.55 -9.27
N GLY A 140 -1.79 22.49 -9.61
CA GLY A 140 -1.34 22.68 -10.98
C GLY A 140 -0.47 23.92 -11.16
N PRO A 141 -0.18 24.29 -12.42
CA PRO A 141 0.63 25.47 -12.73
C PRO A 141 0.05 26.75 -12.10
N GLY A 142 0.90 27.53 -11.43
CA GLY A 142 0.47 28.75 -10.73
C GLY A 142 -0.01 28.53 -9.29
N GLY A 143 0.04 27.29 -8.78
CA GLY A 143 -0.16 26.99 -7.36
C GLY A 143 -1.35 26.07 -7.10
N SER A 144 -1.86 26.12 -5.87
CA SER A 144 -3.03 25.35 -5.45
C SER A 144 -4.26 26.25 -5.36
N ALA A 145 -5.41 25.74 -5.79
CA ALA A 145 -6.70 26.33 -5.48
C ALA A 145 -7.46 25.40 -4.53
N GLY A 146 -8.03 25.97 -3.47
CA GLY A 146 -8.66 25.20 -2.40
C GLY A 146 -7.70 25.03 -1.24
N ASN A 147 -7.69 26.03 -0.36
CA ASN A 147 -7.05 25.96 0.96
C ASN A 147 -7.91 25.10 1.90
N GLU A 148 -8.43 23.97 1.40
CA GLU A 148 -9.25 23.04 2.17
C GLU A 148 -8.29 22.18 3.01
N PRO A 149 -8.36 22.26 4.35
CA PRO A 149 -7.53 21.41 5.19
C PRO A 149 -7.89 19.95 4.93
N THR A 150 -6.89 19.11 4.72
CA THR A 150 -7.09 17.66 4.77
C THR A 150 -7.53 17.28 6.19
N HIS A 151 -8.74 16.73 6.31
CA HIS A 151 -9.24 16.27 7.61
C HIS A 151 -8.61 14.92 7.97
N TRP A 152 -7.76 14.94 8.98
CA TRP A 152 -7.19 13.71 9.51
C TRP A 152 -8.24 12.93 10.31
N VAL A 153 -8.56 11.73 9.87
CA VAL A 153 -9.53 10.86 10.51
C VAL A 153 -8.82 9.93 11.49
N TYR A 154 -8.97 10.19 12.80
CA TYR A 154 -8.37 9.33 13.82
C TYR A 154 -9.12 8.01 13.99
N PHE A 155 -10.45 8.06 14.02
CA PHE A 155 -11.32 6.90 14.18
C PHE A 155 -12.45 6.97 13.16
N ARG A 156 -12.79 5.83 12.56
CA ARG A 156 -13.92 5.73 11.62
C ARG A 156 -14.63 4.40 11.72
N LEU A 157 -15.90 4.39 11.33
CA LEU A 157 -16.81 3.26 11.53
C LEU A 157 -16.26 1.91 11.02
N ALA A 158 -15.54 1.90 9.89
CA ALA A 158 -14.93 0.68 9.36
C ALA A 158 -13.96 0.02 10.35
N GLU A 159 -13.31 0.79 11.21
CA GLU A 159 -12.38 0.27 12.22
C GLU A 159 -13.12 -0.57 13.24
N PHE A 160 -14.27 -0.11 13.75
CA PHE A 160 -15.06 -0.86 14.71
C PHE A 160 -15.59 -2.17 14.12
N TYR A 161 -15.96 -2.18 12.83
CA TYR A 161 -16.32 -3.42 12.15
C TYR A 161 -15.16 -4.40 12.04
N LEU A 162 -13.95 -3.92 11.69
CA LEU A 162 -12.79 -4.79 11.54
C LEU A 162 -12.20 -5.26 12.88
N GLN A 163 -12.24 -4.42 13.92
CA GLN A 163 -11.92 -4.82 15.29
C GLN A 163 -12.89 -5.90 15.79
N LYS A 164 -14.21 -5.71 15.55
CA LYS A 164 -15.22 -6.73 15.86
C LYS A 164 -14.98 -8.03 15.09
N ALA A 165 -14.68 -7.94 13.79
CA ALA A 165 -14.39 -9.11 12.96
C ALA A 165 -13.18 -9.89 13.49
N GLU A 166 -12.09 -9.18 13.83
CA GLU A 166 -10.88 -9.79 14.40
C GLU A 166 -11.18 -10.45 15.74
N ALA A 167 -11.83 -9.75 16.68
CA ALA A 167 -12.17 -10.31 17.99
C ALA A 167 -13.04 -11.57 17.89
N LEU A 168 -14.10 -11.53 17.06
CA LEU A 168 -14.99 -12.69 16.86
C LEU A 168 -14.26 -13.87 16.24
N CYS A 169 -13.37 -13.60 15.28
CA CYS A 169 -12.54 -14.64 14.66
C CYS A 169 -11.62 -15.29 15.71
N GLU A 170 -10.96 -14.51 16.56
CA GLU A 170 -10.08 -15.04 17.62
C GLU A 170 -10.86 -15.81 18.70
N THR A 171 -12.13 -15.46 18.96
CA THR A 171 -13.00 -16.20 19.90
C THR A 171 -13.75 -17.38 19.26
N GLY A 172 -13.55 -17.64 17.97
CA GLY A 172 -14.14 -18.78 17.25
C GLY A 172 -15.54 -18.55 16.64
N ASP A 173 -16.12 -17.35 16.77
CA ASP A 173 -17.37 -16.99 16.08
C ASP A 173 -17.08 -16.54 14.64
N LEU A 174 -16.84 -17.51 13.77
CA LEU A 174 -16.50 -17.27 12.36
C LEU A 174 -17.68 -16.64 11.59
N GLY A 175 -18.92 -17.00 11.93
CA GLY A 175 -20.12 -16.43 11.30
C GLY A 175 -20.30 -14.95 11.62
N GLY A 176 -20.12 -14.58 12.90
CA GLY A 176 -20.11 -13.19 13.33
C GLY A 176 -18.94 -12.40 12.74
N ALA A 177 -17.75 -13.01 12.65
CA ALA A 177 -16.58 -12.41 12.03
C ALA A 177 -16.80 -12.07 10.55
N LEU A 178 -17.35 -13.02 9.78
CA LEU A 178 -17.70 -12.82 8.37
C LEU A 178 -18.76 -11.71 8.21
N THR A 179 -19.76 -11.69 9.08
CA THR A 179 -20.80 -10.65 9.05
C THR A 179 -20.20 -9.25 9.22
N ALA A 180 -19.32 -9.08 10.22
CA ALA A 180 -18.66 -7.80 10.48
C ALA A 180 -17.69 -7.41 9.36
N LEU A 181 -16.89 -8.36 8.85
CA LEU A 181 -15.97 -8.14 7.72
C LEU A 181 -16.72 -7.70 6.46
N ASN A 182 -17.82 -8.38 6.13
CA ASN A 182 -18.58 -8.14 4.91
C ASN A 182 -19.24 -6.76 4.89
N MET A 183 -19.47 -6.10 6.04
CA MET A 183 -19.94 -4.71 6.07
C MET A 183 -18.96 -3.76 5.37
N VAL A 184 -17.65 -3.97 5.55
CA VAL A 184 -16.61 -3.16 4.91
C VAL A 184 -16.47 -3.55 3.43
N ARG A 185 -16.46 -4.85 3.13
CA ARG A 185 -16.34 -5.37 1.76
C ARG A 185 -17.47 -4.89 0.86
N ASN A 186 -18.71 -4.99 1.31
CA ASN A 186 -19.88 -4.57 0.54
C ASN A 186 -19.86 -3.06 0.22
N ARG A 187 -19.43 -2.22 1.16
CA ARG A 187 -19.26 -0.78 0.92
C ARG A 187 -18.21 -0.53 -0.17
N ALA A 188 -17.13 -1.31 -0.16
CA ALA A 188 -16.08 -1.24 -1.18
C ALA A 188 -16.42 -1.98 -2.48
N GLN A 189 -17.67 -2.42 -2.66
CA GLN A 189 -18.14 -3.19 -3.83
C GLN A 189 -17.38 -4.51 -4.05
N GLN A 190 -16.80 -5.05 -2.98
CA GLN A 190 -16.19 -6.38 -2.98
C GLN A 190 -17.24 -7.44 -2.60
N PRO A 191 -17.17 -8.63 -3.20
CA PRO A 191 -18.07 -9.72 -2.82
C PRO A 191 -17.84 -10.10 -1.36
N ASN A 192 -18.91 -10.57 -0.73
CA ASN A 192 -18.81 -11.21 0.57
C ASN A 192 -17.73 -12.30 0.54
N LEU A 193 -16.94 -12.43 1.62
CA LEU A 193 -15.77 -13.30 1.63
C LEU A 193 -16.11 -14.77 1.29
N GLN A 194 -17.27 -15.26 1.73
CA GLN A 194 -17.74 -16.62 1.43
C GLN A 194 -18.02 -16.89 -0.05
N ASN A 195 -18.18 -15.85 -0.86
CA ASN A 195 -18.43 -15.95 -2.31
C ASN A 195 -17.14 -15.82 -3.13
N VAL A 196 -15.99 -15.59 -2.48
CA VAL A 196 -14.70 -15.45 -3.15
C VAL A 196 -14.18 -16.84 -3.53
N PRO A 197 -13.70 -17.05 -4.78
CA PRO A 197 -13.02 -18.28 -5.16
C PRO A 197 -11.89 -18.66 -4.20
N GLY A 198 -11.83 -19.93 -3.80
CA GLY A 198 -10.85 -20.42 -2.84
C GLY A 198 -11.19 -20.12 -1.37
N PHE A 199 -12.41 -19.67 -1.07
CA PHE A 199 -12.88 -19.50 0.32
C PHE A 199 -12.74 -20.80 1.13
N MET A 200 -12.17 -20.67 2.33
CA MET A 200 -12.12 -21.74 3.33
C MET A 200 -12.74 -21.25 4.64
N ASN A 201 -13.69 -21.99 5.19
CA ASN A 201 -14.30 -21.67 6.48
C ASN A 201 -13.43 -22.15 7.65
N SER A 202 -12.21 -21.60 7.75
CA SER A 202 -11.29 -21.83 8.86
C SER A 202 -10.90 -20.53 9.54
N GLN A 203 -10.54 -20.61 10.82
CA GLN A 203 -10.12 -19.45 11.60
C GLN A 203 -8.87 -18.82 10.98
N GLU A 204 -7.92 -19.63 10.52
CA GLU A 204 -6.67 -19.18 9.91
C GLU A 204 -6.92 -18.41 8.62
N PHE A 205 -7.76 -18.94 7.74
CA PHE A 205 -8.09 -18.28 6.49
C PHE A 205 -8.81 -16.96 6.75
N ILE A 206 -9.86 -16.97 7.58
CA ILE A 206 -10.64 -15.78 7.89
C ILE A 206 -9.77 -14.72 8.58
N ARG A 207 -8.88 -15.10 9.51
CA ARG A 207 -7.92 -14.20 10.15
C ARG A 207 -7.04 -13.49 9.12
N GLU A 208 -6.42 -14.22 8.21
CA GLU A 208 -5.55 -13.60 7.19
C GLU A 208 -6.33 -12.69 6.23
N ARG A 209 -7.58 -13.03 5.91
CA ARG A 209 -8.45 -12.16 5.10
C ARG A 209 -8.88 -10.90 5.86
N ILE A 210 -9.16 -10.98 7.16
CA ILE A 210 -9.40 -9.80 8.02
C ILE A 210 -8.15 -8.91 8.08
N ARG A 211 -6.95 -9.50 8.23
CA ARG A 211 -5.68 -8.76 8.23
C ARG A 211 -5.43 -8.04 6.90
N ASN A 212 -5.73 -8.71 5.78
CA ASN A 212 -5.65 -8.11 4.45
C ASN A 212 -6.64 -6.96 4.30
N GLU A 213 -7.90 -7.17 4.66
CA GLU A 213 -8.95 -6.14 4.58
C GLU A 213 -8.57 -4.91 5.42
N ARG A 214 -8.05 -5.12 6.63
CA ARG A 214 -7.56 -4.03 7.49
C ARG A 214 -6.41 -3.26 6.85
N ARG A 215 -5.48 -3.97 6.19
CA ARG A 215 -4.38 -3.32 5.46
C ARG A 215 -4.85 -2.49 4.28
N VAL A 216 -5.81 -2.99 3.48
CA VAL A 216 -6.36 -2.30 2.32
C VAL A 216 -7.20 -1.10 2.75
N GLU A 217 -8.09 -1.30 3.72
CA GLU A 217 -9.03 -0.29 4.19
C GLU A 217 -8.29 0.91 4.79
N PHE A 218 -7.31 0.67 5.66
CA PHE A 218 -6.52 1.71 6.34
C PHE A 218 -5.16 1.96 5.69
N CYS A 219 -4.97 1.59 4.41
CA CYS A 219 -3.72 1.88 3.72
C CYS A 219 -3.45 3.40 3.75
N LEU A 220 -2.20 3.79 3.98
CA LEU A 220 -1.76 5.20 3.99
C LEU A 220 -2.47 6.11 5.04
N GLU A 221 -3.17 5.54 6.04
CA GLU A 221 -3.79 6.30 7.15
C GLU A 221 -2.88 6.34 8.40
N GLY A 222 -1.57 6.54 8.21
CA GLY A 222 -0.61 6.70 9.31
C GLY A 222 -0.27 5.41 10.06
N GLN A 223 -0.66 5.34 11.34
CA GLN A 223 -0.12 4.40 12.33
C GLN A 223 -0.67 2.97 12.24
N TYR A 224 -1.83 2.75 11.62
CA TYR A 224 -2.52 1.45 11.60
C TYR A 224 -1.60 0.30 11.24
N ARG A 225 -0.91 0.38 10.10
CA ARG A 225 -0.04 -0.71 9.66
C ARG A 225 1.21 -0.87 10.53
N PHE A 226 1.73 0.22 11.08
CA PHE A 226 2.86 0.19 12.00
C PHE A 226 2.51 -0.54 13.30
N ASP A 227 1.31 -0.30 13.84
CA ASP A 227 0.80 -0.92 15.06
C ASP A 227 0.35 -2.37 14.82
N ASP A 228 -0.37 -2.60 13.72
CA ASP A 228 -0.88 -3.92 13.33
C ASP A 228 0.24 -4.95 13.17
N GLN A 229 1.35 -4.58 12.52
CA GLN A 229 2.51 -5.47 12.39
C GLN A 229 3.13 -5.85 13.73
N ARG A 230 3.14 -4.92 14.70
CA ARG A 230 3.73 -5.13 16.02
C ARG A 230 2.84 -5.98 16.91
N ARG A 231 1.55 -5.67 16.97
CA ARG A 231 0.61 -6.44 17.80
C ARG A 231 0.43 -7.86 17.28
N TRP A 232 0.52 -8.08 15.97
CA TRP A 232 0.54 -9.41 15.37
C TRP A 232 1.92 -10.09 15.39
N LYS A 233 2.98 -9.37 15.81
CA LYS A 233 4.36 -9.87 15.85
C LYS A 233 4.87 -10.44 14.52
N ILE A 234 4.54 -9.76 13.41
CA ILE A 234 4.88 -10.20 12.04
C ILE A 234 6.03 -9.39 11.41
N LEU A 235 6.79 -8.64 12.21
CA LEU A 235 7.90 -7.81 11.70
C LEU A 235 8.93 -8.63 10.91
N ASN A 236 9.16 -9.89 11.31
CA ASN A 236 10.06 -10.81 10.62
C ASN A 236 9.58 -11.19 9.20
N GLN A 237 8.28 -11.07 8.92
CA GLN A 237 7.66 -11.35 7.63
C GLN A 237 7.52 -10.07 6.80
N THR A 238 7.24 -8.92 7.43
CA THR A 238 6.86 -7.70 6.71
C THR A 238 7.98 -6.67 6.59
N ASN A 239 8.94 -6.63 7.53
CA ASN A 239 9.88 -5.51 7.67
C ASN A 239 11.32 -5.88 7.29
N ARG A 240 11.49 -6.83 6.35
CA ARG A 240 12.81 -7.27 5.84
C ARG A 240 13.24 -6.51 4.61
N PHE A 241 12.32 -6.25 3.69
CA PHE A 241 12.56 -5.53 2.45
C PHE A 241 11.23 -4.98 1.94
N VAL A 242 11.30 -4.21 0.86
CA VAL A 242 10.13 -3.79 0.08
C VAL A 242 10.45 -3.92 -1.39
N THR A 243 9.45 -4.23 -2.20
CA THR A 243 9.57 -4.26 -3.65
C THR A 243 8.73 -3.16 -4.31
N GLY A 244 9.04 -2.90 -5.57
CA GLY A 244 8.29 -1.99 -6.43
C GLY A 244 8.22 -2.52 -7.86
N MET A 245 7.41 -1.87 -8.68
CA MET A 245 7.26 -2.20 -10.09
C MET A 245 8.09 -1.27 -10.95
N ARG A 246 9.19 -1.79 -11.50
CA ARG A 246 10.00 -1.11 -12.49
C ARG A 246 9.44 -1.41 -13.88
N ILE A 247 8.96 -0.38 -14.56
CA ILE A 247 8.32 -0.51 -15.88
C ILE A 247 9.24 0.04 -16.96
N THR A 248 9.42 -0.68 -18.06
CA THR A 248 10.16 -0.21 -19.23
C THR A 248 9.27 -0.19 -20.46
N LYS A 249 9.40 0.82 -21.31
CA LYS A 249 8.67 0.92 -22.58
C LYS A 249 9.57 0.47 -23.74
N GLY A 250 9.14 -0.54 -24.48
CA GLY A 250 9.82 -1.02 -25.68
C GLY A 250 9.60 -0.10 -26.88
N ASN A 251 10.40 -0.27 -27.93
CA ASN A 251 10.24 0.45 -29.20
C ASN A 251 8.91 0.11 -29.91
N ASP A 252 8.32 -1.04 -29.59
CA ASP A 252 7.00 -1.47 -30.04
C ASP A 252 5.85 -0.80 -29.26
N GLY A 253 6.17 0.10 -28.32
CA GLY A 253 5.21 0.80 -27.48
C GLY A 253 4.67 -0.02 -26.32
N LYS A 254 5.07 -1.29 -26.18
CA LYS A 254 4.60 -2.16 -25.09
C LYS A 254 5.37 -1.89 -23.80
N PHE A 255 4.66 -2.05 -22.68
CA PHE A 255 5.26 -1.98 -21.35
C PHE A 255 5.72 -3.36 -20.89
N SER A 256 6.91 -3.43 -20.30
CA SER A 256 7.39 -4.61 -19.58
C SER A 256 7.42 -4.29 -18.09
N TYR A 257 6.94 -5.22 -17.27
CA TYR A 257 6.80 -5.08 -15.83
C TYR A 257 7.86 -5.94 -15.13
N GLN A 258 8.64 -5.32 -14.25
CA GLN A 258 9.67 -6.00 -13.49
C GLN A 258 9.52 -5.67 -12.01
N ARG A 259 9.19 -6.67 -11.20
CA ARG A 259 9.27 -6.56 -9.74
C ARG A 259 10.72 -6.39 -9.33
N LYS A 260 11.02 -5.32 -8.59
CA LYS A 260 12.37 -4.96 -8.16
C LYS A 260 12.42 -4.79 -6.66
N LYS A 261 13.35 -5.49 -6.00
CA LYS A 261 13.70 -5.24 -4.60
C LYS A 261 14.35 -3.87 -4.47
N ILE A 262 13.79 -3.05 -3.58
CA ILE A 262 14.22 -1.66 -3.39
C ILE A 262 15.32 -1.60 -2.35
N ARG A 263 15.03 -1.99 -1.11
CA ARG A 263 15.96 -1.86 0.01
C ARG A 263 15.73 -2.96 1.03
N ASP A 264 16.80 -3.41 1.67
CA ASP A 264 16.74 -4.27 2.85
C ASP A 264 16.64 -3.43 4.14
N TYR A 265 15.83 -3.88 5.08
CA TYR A 265 15.63 -3.27 6.39
C TYR A 265 16.15 -4.22 7.46
N GLN A 266 16.68 -3.64 8.54
CA GLN A 266 17.10 -4.38 9.74
C GLN A 266 16.03 -4.36 10.85
N SER A 267 14.89 -3.74 10.58
CA SER A 267 13.80 -3.48 11.54
C SER A 267 12.80 -4.63 11.68
N TYR A 268 13.26 -5.88 11.57
CA TYR A 268 12.40 -7.07 11.48
C TYR A 268 12.48 -7.98 12.71
N ASN A 269 13.38 -7.70 13.66
CA ASN A 269 13.52 -8.49 14.88
C ASN A 269 12.64 -7.96 16.03
N ASP A 270 12.46 -8.79 17.05
CA ASP A 270 11.51 -8.54 18.14
C ASP A 270 11.85 -7.30 18.98
N LYS A 271 13.10 -6.82 18.99
CA LYS A 271 13.42 -5.57 19.70
C LYS A 271 12.67 -4.36 19.14
N TYR A 272 12.29 -4.38 17.86
CA TYR A 272 11.51 -3.28 17.24
C TYR A 272 10.00 -3.37 17.51
N LEU A 273 9.53 -4.37 18.27
CA LEU A 273 8.15 -4.42 18.76
C LEU A 273 7.86 -3.32 19.79
N VAL A 274 8.90 -2.88 20.51
CA VAL A 274 8.83 -1.82 21.51
C VAL A 274 9.70 -0.66 21.07
N MET A 275 9.25 0.57 21.28
CA MET A 275 10.05 1.76 20.98
C MET A 275 11.11 1.99 22.05
N PRO A 276 12.34 2.38 21.68
CA PRO A 276 13.34 2.77 22.67
C PRO A 276 12.91 4.08 23.34
N ILE A 277 13.33 4.26 24.59
CA ILE A 277 13.31 5.60 25.20
C ILE A 277 14.45 6.39 24.54
N PRO A 278 14.25 7.63 24.07
CA PRO A 278 15.34 8.45 23.55
C PRO A 278 16.50 8.53 24.55
N LEU A 279 17.74 8.36 24.08
CA LEU A 279 18.91 8.25 24.95
C LEU A 279 19.06 9.45 25.89
N GLU A 280 18.76 10.65 25.41
CA GLU A 280 18.84 11.88 26.20
C GLU A 280 17.79 11.95 27.32
N ASP A 281 16.65 11.27 27.15
CA ASP A 281 15.62 11.18 28.19
C ASP A 281 15.94 10.05 29.17
N ALA A 282 16.43 8.92 28.68
CA ALA A 282 16.89 7.80 29.51
C ALA A 282 18.00 8.23 30.49
N LYS A 283 18.91 9.12 30.06
CA LYS A 283 19.95 9.69 30.94
C LYS A 283 19.38 10.53 32.09
N LYS A 284 18.23 11.19 31.89
CA LYS A 284 17.58 12.05 32.89
C LYS A 284 16.70 11.25 33.84
N MET A 285 16.13 10.15 33.37
CA MET A 285 15.22 9.31 34.14
C MET A 285 15.98 8.23 34.91
N THR A 286 16.67 8.61 35.98
CA THR A 286 17.48 7.70 36.81
C THR A 286 16.67 6.56 37.46
N GLY A 287 15.35 6.69 37.56
CA GLY A 287 14.44 5.66 38.08
C GLY A 287 13.78 4.77 37.02
N MET A 288 14.03 4.99 35.73
CA MET A 288 13.40 4.24 34.64
C MET A 288 14.48 3.59 33.77
N LEU A 289 14.43 2.26 33.67
CA LEU A 289 15.30 1.51 32.78
C LEU A 289 14.75 1.56 31.35
N GLN A 290 15.65 1.43 30.36
CA GLN A 290 15.24 1.13 28.99
C GLN A 290 14.39 -0.15 28.96
N PRO A 291 13.46 -0.29 28.00
CA PRO A 291 12.82 -1.58 27.76
C PRO A 291 13.88 -2.66 27.54
N ALA A 292 13.67 -3.88 28.04
CA ALA A 292 14.66 -4.96 28.02
C ALA A 292 15.24 -5.26 26.63
N ALA A 293 14.48 -5.00 25.57
CA ALA A 293 14.89 -5.10 24.17
C ALA A 293 15.99 -4.10 23.74
N TRP A 294 16.18 -3.02 24.50
CA TRP A 294 17.03 -1.87 24.19
C TRP A 294 18.05 -1.56 25.29
N GLN A 295 18.15 -2.43 26.31
CA GLN A 295 19.24 -2.41 27.29
C GLN A 295 20.50 -3.02 26.68
#